data_AF-A0AAD6VGI1-F1
#
_entry.id   AF-A0AAD6VGI1-F1
#
_cell.length_a   1.000
_cell.length_b   1.000
_cell.length_c   1.000
_cell.angle_alpha   90.00
_cell.angle_beta   90.00
_cell.angle_gamma   90.00
#
_symmetry.space_group_name_H-M   'P 1'
#
loop_
_entity.id
_entity.type
_entity.pdbx_description
1 polymer ?
#
loop_
_entity_poly.entity_id
_entity_poly.type
_entity_poly.pdbx_seq_one_letter_code
_entity_poly.pdbx_strand_id
1 'polypeptide(L)'
;WAALALHRLSKHARLGDRVDLEAKLNFLMQSWDASKFHWPKHHAAMLATARKYGYSFDTIDPSLEIAMMLPAFHHIAPRPGMRQVNNSQASKCLRVTHLVKTTGDLLDITNRLHTTLHEYSPECECDCCQQDRDALGCASPHVCARAAEARLNQIDTKW
;
A
#
# COMPACT_ATOMS: atom_id res chain seq x y z
N TRP A 1 -9.70 19.14 -12.78
CA TRP A 1 -8.54 18.63 -13.55
C TRP A 1 -7.93 17.38 -12.91
N ALA A 2 -7.56 17.41 -11.62
CA ALA A 2 -6.95 16.26 -10.92
C ALA A 2 -7.76 14.96 -11.01
N ALA A 3 -9.09 15.00 -10.83
CA ALA A 3 -9.96 13.83 -10.96
C ALA A 3 -10.01 13.25 -12.39
N LEU A 4 -10.03 14.12 -13.41
CA LEU A 4 -10.00 13.73 -14.83
C LEU A 4 -8.65 13.14 -15.22
N ALA A 5 -7.56 13.71 -14.71
CA ALA A 5 -6.22 13.15 -14.85
C ALA A 5 -6.19 11.76 -14.18
N LEU A 6 -6.59 11.65 -12.91
CA LEU A 6 -6.62 10.37 -12.18
C LEU A 6 -7.43 9.28 -12.91
N HIS A 7 -8.62 9.62 -13.42
CA HIS A 7 -9.47 8.70 -14.18
C HIS A 7 -8.85 8.24 -15.50
N ARG A 8 -8.20 9.14 -16.26
CA ARG A 8 -7.48 8.75 -17.48
C ARG A 8 -6.24 7.92 -17.17
N LEU A 9 -5.65 8.12 -16.01
CA LEU A 9 -4.42 7.48 -15.59
C LEU A 9 -4.63 6.07 -15.04
N SER A 10 -5.74 5.82 -14.34
CA SER A 10 -6.14 4.46 -13.99
C SER A 10 -6.37 3.58 -15.23
N LYS A 11 -6.79 4.18 -16.36
CA LYS A 11 -7.03 3.48 -17.63
C LYS A 11 -5.78 3.19 -18.47
N HIS A 12 -4.68 3.94 -18.29
CA HIS A 12 -3.50 3.89 -19.17
C HIS A 12 -2.17 3.64 -18.45
N ALA A 13 -2.20 3.21 -17.18
CA ALA A 13 -1.01 2.79 -16.45
C ALA A 13 -0.43 1.49 -17.05
N ARG A 14 0.46 1.58 -18.06
CA ARG A 14 1.29 0.40 -18.39
C ARG A 14 2.28 0.13 -17.28
N LEU A 15 2.39 -1.16 -16.97
CA LEU A 15 3.32 -1.80 -16.05
C LEU A 15 4.76 -1.35 -16.37
N GLY A 16 5.38 -0.63 -15.45
CA GLY A 16 6.82 -0.79 -15.23
C GLY A 16 7.02 -2.12 -14.49
N ASP A 17 6.86 -3.24 -15.20
CA ASP A 17 7.13 -4.66 -14.91
C ASP A 17 6.96 -5.27 -13.49
N ARG A 18 6.59 -4.55 -12.42
CA ARG A 18 6.64 -5.10 -11.05
C ARG A 18 5.59 -4.55 -10.07
N VAL A 19 4.49 -3.96 -10.56
CA VAL A 19 3.41 -3.43 -9.70
C VAL A 19 2.10 -4.14 -10.01
N ASP A 20 1.65 -4.96 -9.07
CA ASP A 20 0.38 -5.69 -9.14
C ASP A 20 -0.81 -4.71 -9.24
N LEU A 21 -1.87 -5.08 -9.97
CA LEU A 21 -3.01 -4.19 -10.21
C LEU A 21 -3.74 -3.82 -8.91
N GLU A 22 -3.80 -4.77 -7.99
CA GLU A 22 -4.42 -4.66 -6.67
C GLU A 22 -3.66 -3.73 -5.74
N ALA A 23 -2.38 -3.44 -6.05
CA ALA A 23 -1.57 -2.47 -5.31
C ALA A 23 -1.81 -1.03 -5.78
N LYS A 24 -2.51 -0.81 -6.89
CA LYS A 24 -2.68 0.52 -7.50
C LYS A 24 -3.88 1.24 -6.92
N LEU A 25 -3.66 2.42 -6.39
CA LEU A 25 -4.70 3.34 -5.92
C LEU A 25 -4.59 4.70 -6.61
N ASN A 26 -3.50 5.42 -6.34
CA ASN A 26 -3.30 6.76 -6.84
C ASN A 26 -1.81 7.01 -7.11
N PHE A 27 -1.46 7.23 -8.38
CA PHE A 27 -0.09 7.45 -8.82
C PHE A 27 0.54 8.75 -8.29
N LEU A 28 -0.25 9.71 -7.77
CA LEU A 28 0.27 10.92 -7.10
C LEU A 28 0.65 10.65 -5.65
N MET A 29 0.09 9.60 -5.05
CA MET A 29 0.27 9.22 -3.65
C MET A 29 1.07 7.92 -3.52
N GLN A 30 1.66 7.45 -4.62
CA GLN A 30 2.46 6.23 -4.67
C GLN A 30 3.75 6.44 -5.46
N SER A 31 4.77 5.65 -5.15
CA SER A 31 6.12 5.79 -5.69
C SER A 31 6.33 5.15 -7.08
N TRP A 32 5.33 4.46 -7.64
CA TRP A 32 5.43 3.84 -8.96
C TRP A 32 5.15 4.84 -10.09
N ASP A 33 5.73 4.59 -11.27
CA ASP A 33 5.54 5.41 -12.46
C ASP A 33 4.50 4.81 -13.42
N ALA A 34 3.75 5.66 -14.10
CA ALA A 34 2.79 5.30 -15.11
C ALA A 34 3.37 5.60 -16.50
N SER A 35 3.15 4.70 -17.47
CA SER A 35 3.60 4.94 -18.84
C SER A 35 2.93 6.16 -19.45
N LYS A 36 3.74 7.06 -20.00
CA LYS A 36 3.33 8.36 -20.55
C LYS A 36 2.99 8.32 -22.05
N PHE A 37 3.10 7.15 -22.69
CA PHE A 37 3.04 7.03 -24.15
C PHE A 37 1.71 7.51 -24.76
N HIS A 38 0.59 7.22 -24.09
CA HIS A 38 -0.75 7.62 -24.55
C HIS A 38 -1.25 8.92 -23.91
N TRP A 39 -0.38 9.67 -23.23
CA TRP A 39 -0.81 10.84 -22.48
C TRP A 39 -0.87 12.07 -23.37
N PRO A 40 -1.84 12.97 -23.15
CA PRO A 40 -1.74 14.31 -23.70
C PRO A 40 -0.42 14.95 -23.24
N LYS A 41 0.34 15.50 -24.18
CA LYS A 41 1.71 16.02 -23.94
C LYS A 41 1.80 16.94 -22.71
N HIS A 42 0.79 17.78 -22.49
CA HIS A 42 0.73 18.69 -21.35
C HIS A 42 0.63 17.97 -19.99
N HIS A 43 -0.09 16.84 -19.89
CA HIS A 43 -0.16 16.06 -18.65
C HIS A 43 1.18 15.40 -18.33
N ALA A 44 1.83 14.81 -19.35
CA ALA A 44 3.14 14.20 -19.19
C ALA A 44 4.19 15.25 -18.78
N ALA A 45 4.14 16.44 -19.38
CA ALA A 45 4.99 17.57 -19.03
C ALA A 45 4.75 18.04 -17.59
N MET A 46 3.49 18.17 -17.16
CA MET A 46 3.16 18.57 -15.79
C MET A 46 3.74 17.60 -14.75
N LEU A 47 3.59 16.29 -14.94
CA LEU A 47 4.18 15.32 -14.00
C LEU A 47 5.71 15.28 -14.08
N ALA A 48 6.28 15.42 -15.27
CA ALA A 48 7.73 15.49 -15.41
C ALA A 48 8.29 16.70 -14.64
N THR A 49 7.63 17.86 -14.75
CA THR A 49 7.96 19.07 -13.99
C THR A 49 7.80 18.88 -12.49
N ALA A 50 6.68 18.33 -12.04
CA ALA A 50 6.43 18.06 -10.62
C ALA A 50 7.58 17.21 -10.02
N ARG A 51 7.95 16.11 -10.69
CA ARG A 51 9.03 15.24 -10.23
C ARG A 51 10.41 15.88 -10.34
N LYS A 52 10.68 16.62 -11.42
CA LYS A 52 11.96 17.33 -11.63
C LYS A 52 12.25 18.28 -10.46
N TYR A 53 11.23 18.93 -9.94
CA TYR A 53 11.34 19.88 -8.83
C TYR A 53 10.95 19.28 -7.47
N GLY A 54 10.76 17.96 -7.38
CA GLY A 54 10.48 17.28 -6.11
C GLY A 54 9.11 17.59 -5.49
N TYR A 55 8.14 18.09 -6.27
CA TYR A 55 6.78 18.27 -5.79
C TYR A 55 6.13 16.90 -5.54
N SER A 56 5.88 16.59 -4.27
CA SER A 56 5.12 15.44 -3.82
C SER A 56 3.92 15.87 -2.98
N PHE A 57 3.01 14.93 -2.71
CA PHE A 57 2.05 15.14 -1.62
C PHE A 57 2.84 15.16 -0.31
N ASP A 58 2.79 16.31 0.38
CA ASP A 58 3.44 16.47 1.67
C ASP A 58 2.60 17.40 2.57
N THR A 59 2.66 17.16 3.87
CA THR A 59 2.02 17.98 4.91
C THR A 59 2.96 18.11 6.09
N ILE A 60 2.95 19.22 6.82
CA ILE A 60 3.89 19.42 7.95
C ILE A 60 3.59 18.44 9.09
N ASP A 61 2.31 18.23 9.38
CA ASP A 61 1.81 17.40 10.47
C ASP A 61 0.55 16.65 10.01
N PRO A 62 0.67 15.43 9.47
CA PRO A 62 -0.50 14.66 9.04
C PRO A 62 -1.29 14.20 10.26
N SER A 63 -2.61 14.39 10.25
CA SER A 63 -3.47 13.70 11.21
C SER A 63 -3.40 12.20 10.97
N LEU A 64 -3.58 11.40 12.04
CA LEU A 64 -3.62 9.94 11.94
C LEU A 64 -4.66 9.47 10.91
N GLU A 65 -5.79 10.16 10.84
CA GLU A 65 -6.84 9.87 9.85
C GLU A 65 -6.33 10.02 8.41
N ILE A 66 -5.61 11.10 8.09
CA ILE A 66 -5.01 11.31 6.76
C ILE A 66 -3.93 10.27 6.48
N ALA A 67 -3.07 10.00 7.46
CA ALA A 67 -2.03 9.00 7.37
C ALA A 67 -2.62 7.62 7.04
N MET A 68 -3.71 7.23 7.72
CA MET A 68 -4.44 5.97 7.53
C MET A 68 -5.10 5.82 6.15
N MET A 69 -5.38 6.93 5.45
CA MET A 69 -5.94 6.88 4.09
C MET A 69 -4.88 6.66 3.00
N LEU A 70 -3.58 6.72 3.35
CA LEU A 70 -2.51 6.58 2.37
C LEU A 70 -2.39 5.14 1.85
N PRO A 71 -1.94 4.95 0.60
CA PRO A 71 -1.73 3.63 0.03
C PRO A 71 -0.72 2.77 0.80
N ALA A 72 -1.13 1.59 1.26
CA ALA A 72 -0.30 0.62 1.97
C ALA A 72 0.96 0.20 1.19
N PHE A 73 0.81 0.09 -0.14
CA PHE A 73 1.83 -0.42 -1.05
C PHE A 73 2.38 0.70 -1.91
N HIS A 74 3.66 0.58 -2.26
CA HIS A 74 4.36 1.62 -3.01
C HIS A 74 4.19 3.01 -2.36
N HIS A 75 4.28 3.07 -1.03
CA HIS A 75 4.04 4.28 -0.24
C HIS A 75 4.92 5.44 -0.72
N ILE A 76 4.40 6.67 -0.70
CA ILE A 76 5.10 7.88 -1.18
C ILE A 76 6.31 8.26 -0.33
N ALA A 77 6.26 7.91 0.96
CA ALA A 77 7.32 8.17 1.93
C ALA A 77 7.87 6.84 2.48
N PRO A 78 8.72 6.11 1.74
CA PRO A 78 9.50 5.02 2.31
C PRO A 78 10.53 5.57 3.29
N ARG A 79 10.75 4.84 4.39
CA ARG A 79 11.83 5.14 5.33
C ARG A 79 13.19 5.10 4.58
N PRO A 80 14.05 6.12 4.74
CA PRO A 80 15.35 6.15 4.06
C PRO A 80 16.19 4.89 4.34
N GLY A 81 16.83 4.35 3.29
CA GLY A 81 17.65 3.15 3.39
C GLY A 81 16.87 1.83 3.47
N MET A 82 15.53 1.86 3.54
CA MET A 82 14.70 0.65 3.54
C MET A 82 14.11 0.35 2.16
N ARG A 83 14.18 -0.92 1.76
CA ARG A 83 13.53 -1.41 0.54
C ARG A 83 12.08 -1.75 0.82
N GLN A 84 11.15 -1.21 0.03
CA GLN A 84 9.74 -1.60 0.09
C GLN A 84 9.54 -3.03 -0.46
N VAL A 85 9.06 -3.95 0.38
CA VAL A 85 8.87 -5.37 0.01
C VAL A 85 7.48 -5.59 -0.58
N ASN A 86 7.13 -4.93 -1.69
CA ASN A 86 5.76 -4.95 -2.25
C ASN A 86 5.30 -6.32 -2.78
N ASN A 87 6.20 -7.24 -3.14
CA ASN A 87 5.85 -8.42 -3.96
C ASN A 87 6.05 -9.78 -3.27
N SER A 88 6.20 -9.82 -1.94
CA SER A 88 6.24 -11.08 -1.21
C SER A 88 4.90 -11.82 -1.28
N GLN A 89 4.90 -13.14 -1.07
CA GLN A 89 3.65 -13.93 -1.04
C GLN A 89 2.67 -13.40 0.01
N ALA A 90 3.17 -13.04 1.20
CA ALA A 90 2.36 -12.39 2.23
C ALA A 90 1.80 -11.04 1.76
N SER A 91 2.59 -10.21 1.07
CA SER A 91 2.09 -8.94 0.52
C SER A 91 1.01 -9.15 -0.55
N LYS A 92 1.12 -10.21 -1.36
CA LYS A 92 0.08 -10.58 -2.33
C LYS A 92 -1.19 -11.05 -1.63
N CYS A 93 -1.07 -11.89 -0.61
CA CYS A 93 -2.21 -12.32 0.20
C CYS A 93 -2.90 -11.12 0.88
N LEU A 94 -2.13 -10.19 1.45
CA LEU A 94 -2.69 -8.95 2.01
C LEU A 94 -3.53 -8.18 0.97
N ARG A 95 -3.05 -8.06 -0.28
CA ARG A 95 -3.79 -7.35 -1.35
C ARG A 95 -5.01 -8.09 -1.87
N VAL A 96 -4.87 -9.39 -2.12
CA VAL A 96 -5.85 -10.18 -2.88
C VAL A 96 -6.86 -10.85 -1.95
N THR A 97 -6.38 -11.39 -0.83
CA THR A 97 -7.19 -12.13 0.13
C THR A 97 -7.77 -11.21 1.21
N HIS A 98 -6.92 -10.38 1.83
CA HIS A 98 -7.38 -9.44 2.87
C HIS A 98 -7.83 -8.08 2.32
N LEU A 99 -7.72 -7.88 0.99
CA LEU A 99 -8.15 -6.66 0.29
C LEU A 99 -7.53 -5.36 0.85
N VAL A 100 -6.35 -5.45 1.44
CA VAL A 100 -5.60 -4.32 2.00
C VAL A 100 -5.26 -3.33 0.91
N LYS A 101 -5.64 -2.07 1.14
CA LYS A 101 -5.39 -0.95 0.24
C LYS A 101 -4.62 0.16 0.94
N THR A 102 -4.93 0.41 2.20
CA THR A 102 -4.48 1.58 2.95
C THR A 102 -3.62 1.21 4.16
N THR A 103 -2.87 2.18 4.67
CA THR A 103 -2.13 2.06 5.94
C THR A 103 -3.06 1.79 7.12
N GLY A 104 -4.30 2.31 7.09
CA GLY A 104 -5.35 1.94 8.04
C GLY A 104 -5.66 0.45 8.03
N ASP A 105 -5.85 -0.14 6.84
CA ASP A 105 -6.08 -1.58 6.71
C ASP A 105 -4.89 -2.40 7.25
N LEU A 106 -3.65 -1.91 7.09
CA LEU A 106 -2.47 -2.56 7.68
C LEU A 106 -2.50 -2.50 9.20
N LEU A 107 -2.87 -1.35 9.79
CA LEU A 107 -2.99 -1.19 11.23
C LEU A 107 -4.03 -2.13 11.82
N ASP A 108 -5.21 -2.24 11.19
CA ASP A 108 -6.27 -3.16 11.61
C ASP A 108 -5.78 -4.60 11.64
N ILE A 109 -5.03 -5.00 10.61
CA ILE A 109 -4.39 -6.32 10.53
C ILE A 109 -3.30 -6.48 11.59
N THR A 110 -2.48 -5.48 11.86
CA THR A 110 -1.38 -5.55 12.83
C THR A 110 -1.90 -5.59 14.27
N ASN A 111 -3.00 -4.92 14.58
CA ASN A 111 -3.59 -4.86 15.92
C ASN A 111 -3.85 -6.25 16.54
N ARG A 112 -4.16 -7.24 15.71
CA ARG A 112 -4.38 -8.63 16.16
C ARG A 112 -3.15 -9.24 16.86
N LEU A 113 -1.94 -8.84 16.47
CA LEU A 113 -0.68 -9.33 17.05
C LEU A 113 -0.55 -8.99 18.53
N HIS A 114 -1.30 -8.00 19.00
CA HIS A 114 -1.25 -7.50 20.37
C HIS A 114 -2.41 -8.00 21.23
N THR A 115 -3.27 -8.87 20.69
CA THR A 115 -4.34 -9.50 21.45
C THR A 115 -3.81 -10.66 22.29
N THR A 116 -4.35 -10.85 23.50
CA THR A 116 -3.85 -11.86 24.44
C THR A 116 -4.06 -13.30 23.99
N LEU A 117 -5.04 -13.52 23.10
CA LEU A 117 -5.38 -14.85 22.56
C LEU A 117 -4.61 -15.18 21.28
N HIS A 118 -3.83 -14.23 20.74
CA HIS A 118 -3.07 -14.47 19.53
C HIS A 118 -1.76 -15.18 19.83
N GLU A 119 -1.48 -16.22 19.07
CA GLU A 119 -0.27 -17.03 19.21
C GLU A 119 0.66 -16.83 18.02
N TYR A 120 1.96 -17.01 18.25
CA TYR A 120 2.98 -17.03 17.21
C TYR A 120 2.98 -18.39 16.48
N SER A 121 1.85 -18.73 15.85
CA SER A 121 1.66 -20.00 15.15
C SER A 121 0.80 -19.81 13.89
N PRO A 122 1.09 -20.53 12.79
CA PRO A 122 0.19 -20.58 11.63
C PRO A 122 -1.20 -21.15 11.98
N GLU A 123 -1.28 -21.95 13.04
CA GLU A 123 -2.49 -22.62 13.52
C GLU A 123 -3.18 -21.86 14.65
N CYS A 124 -2.79 -20.60 14.93
CA CYS A 124 -3.39 -19.80 15.99
C CYS A 124 -4.93 -19.81 15.91
N GLU A 125 -5.59 -20.18 16.99
CA GLU A 125 -7.05 -20.35 17.07
C GLU A 125 -7.80 -19.07 17.52
N CYS A 126 -7.16 -17.89 17.52
CA CYS A 126 -7.88 -16.64 17.77
C CYS A 126 -9.01 -16.45 16.74
N ASP A 127 -10.11 -15.84 17.16
CA ASP A 127 -11.26 -15.52 16.30
C ASP A 127 -10.81 -14.84 14.99
N CYS A 128 -9.84 -13.93 15.09
CA CYS A 128 -9.22 -13.23 13.97
C CYS A 128 -8.56 -14.14 12.92
N CYS A 129 -7.76 -15.10 13.37
CA CYS A 129 -7.03 -16.01 12.51
C CYS A 129 -7.97 -17.10 11.97
N GLN A 130 -8.92 -17.56 12.78
CA GLN A 130 -9.93 -18.52 12.37
C GLN A 130 -10.82 -17.94 11.27
N GLN A 131 -11.32 -16.71 11.46
CA GLN A 131 -12.12 -16.02 10.45
C GLN A 131 -11.36 -15.82 9.13
N ASP A 132 -10.08 -15.43 9.20
CA ASP A 132 -9.27 -15.25 7.98
C ASP A 132 -9.02 -16.57 7.24
N ARG A 133 -8.87 -17.70 7.95
CA ARG A 133 -8.76 -19.02 7.33
C ARG A 133 -10.07 -19.44 6.69
N ASP A 134 -11.17 -19.35 7.44
CA ASP A 134 -12.46 -19.91 7.04
C ASP A 134 -13.19 -19.06 6.01
N ALA A 135 -13.20 -17.73 6.21
CA ALA A 135 -13.96 -16.81 5.36
C ALA A 135 -13.15 -16.29 4.17
N LEU A 136 -11.84 -16.08 4.34
CA LEU A 136 -10.98 -15.50 3.30
C LEU A 136 -10.11 -16.56 2.60
N GLY A 137 -9.95 -17.75 3.17
CA GLY A 137 -9.04 -18.78 2.64
C GLY A 137 -7.56 -18.43 2.82
N CYS A 138 -7.22 -17.61 3.82
CA CYS A 138 -5.82 -17.27 4.12
C CYS A 138 -5.09 -18.47 4.72
N ALA A 139 -4.00 -18.91 4.09
CA ALA A 139 -3.24 -20.08 4.58
C ALA A 139 -2.48 -19.81 5.89
N SER A 140 -2.09 -18.56 6.15
CA SER A 140 -1.38 -18.19 7.38
C SER A 140 -1.63 -16.73 7.76
N PRO A 141 -2.68 -16.46 8.56
CA PRO A 141 -3.03 -15.11 8.99
C PRO A 141 -1.91 -14.46 9.81
N HIS A 142 -1.20 -15.24 10.62
CA HIS A 142 -0.03 -14.77 11.38
C HIS A 142 1.05 -14.16 10.47
N VAL A 143 1.42 -14.87 9.39
CA VAL A 143 2.44 -14.38 8.44
C VAL A 143 1.98 -13.10 7.75
N CYS A 144 0.68 -12.99 7.44
CA CYS A 144 0.11 -11.77 6.88
C CYS A 144 0.17 -10.59 7.87
N ALA A 145 -0.17 -10.83 9.14
CA ALA A 145 -0.09 -9.80 10.18
C ALA A 145 1.34 -9.30 10.42
N ARG A 146 2.33 -10.20 10.45
CA ARG A 146 3.76 -9.83 10.52
C ARG A 146 4.22 -9.07 9.28
N ALA A 147 3.75 -9.44 8.09
CA ALA A 147 4.05 -8.71 6.87
C ALA A 147 3.43 -7.31 6.85
N ALA A 148 2.25 -7.14 7.44
CA ALA A 148 1.61 -5.84 7.60
C ALA A 148 2.39 -4.94 8.57
N GLU A 149 2.80 -5.47 9.74
CA GLU A 149 3.64 -4.74 10.69
C GLU A 149 4.99 -4.33 10.06
N ALA A 150 5.64 -5.27 9.37
CA ALA A 150 6.88 -4.99 8.64
C ALA A 150 6.69 -3.92 7.56
N ARG A 151 5.49 -3.80 6.96
CA ARG A 151 5.18 -2.74 6.01
C ARG A 151 5.08 -1.39 6.68
N LEU A 152 4.35 -1.29 7.79
CA LEU A 152 4.22 -0.05 8.55
C LEU A 152 5.59 0.46 8.99
N ASN A 153 6.47 -0.45 9.42
CA ASN A 153 7.85 -0.11 9.80
C ASN A 153 8.76 0.38 8.64
N GLN A 154 8.34 0.19 7.38
CA GLN A 154 9.04 0.71 6.19
C GLN A 154 8.53 2.09 5.78
N ILE A 155 7.52 2.63 6.44
CA ILE A 155 7.01 3.98 6.21
C ILE A 155 7.79 4.96 7.09
N ASP A 156 8.06 6.15 6.57
CA ASP A 156 8.69 7.22 7.34
C ASP A 156 7.84 7.54 8.57
N THR A 157 8.45 7.78 9.74
CA THR A 157 7.72 7.97 11.01
C THR A 157 6.77 9.15 11.02
N LYS A 158 6.94 10.09 10.08
CA LYS A 158 6.00 11.17 9.86
C LYS A 158 4.62 10.69 9.41
N TRP A 159 4.54 9.55 8.71
CA TRP A 159 3.35 9.03 8.05
C TRP A 159 2.87 7.71 8.64
#